data_AF-A0A3E1DHU7-F1
#
_entry.id   AF-A0A3E1DHU7-F1
#
_cell.length_a   1.000
_cell.length_b   1.000
_cell.length_c   1.000
_cell.angle_alpha   90.00
_cell.angle_beta   90.00
_cell.angle_gamma   90.00
#
_symmetry.space_group_name_H-M   'P 1'
#
loop_
_entity.id
_entity.type
_entity.pdbx_description
1 polymer ?
#
loop_
_entity_poly.entity_id
_entity_poly.type
_entity_poly.pdbx_seq_one_letter_code
_entity_poly.pdbx_strand_id
1 'polypeptide(L)'
;MTYFTPVQVKIHCWSGINLSNWVRLCTLSLALVFCCLPLRTAGLAPPPVMLANVFRGDVTLADYWVSEKFDGMRGYWDGEELLTRNGEHIEAPVWFTAGWPKIPLDGELWAGHGQFSRAVSTARKKIPDEAQWRMLHFMVFDLPAHPGNYSERNVALQSVIAQIGQPWVHQ
;
A
#
# COMPACT_ATOMS: atom_id res chain seq x y z
N MET A 1 104.03 -1.08 -15.23
CA MET A 1 103.46 -2.21 -14.44
C MET A 1 102.10 -1.77 -13.92
N THR A 2 101.06 -2.54 -14.27
CA THR A 2 99.72 -2.69 -13.64
C THR A 2 98.82 -1.48 -13.33
N TYR A 3 97.75 -1.43 -14.12
CA TYR A 3 96.35 -0.96 -13.99
C TYR A 3 95.83 -0.26 -12.72
N PHE A 4 94.80 0.60 -12.89
CA PHE A 4 93.41 0.35 -12.45
C PHE A 4 92.46 1.45 -13.02
N THR A 5 91.29 1.04 -13.52
CA THR A 5 90.18 1.91 -13.97
C THR A 5 89.33 2.37 -12.78
N PRO A 6 88.56 3.47 -12.87
CA PRO A 6 87.13 3.28 -13.12
C PRO A 6 86.41 4.37 -13.96
N VAL A 7 85.51 3.87 -14.80
CA VAL A 7 84.13 4.31 -15.12
C VAL A 7 83.74 5.78 -14.84
N GLN A 8 83.50 6.50 -15.93
CA GLN A 8 82.63 7.67 -16.03
C GLN A 8 81.15 7.23 -15.90
N VAL A 9 80.27 8.03 -15.28
CA VAL A 9 78.97 8.42 -15.90
C VAL A 9 78.47 9.73 -15.28
N LYS A 10 77.88 10.51 -16.17
CA LYS A 10 77.51 11.92 -16.19
C LYS A 10 76.08 12.13 -15.69
N ILE A 11 75.96 13.15 -14.82
CA ILE A 11 74.86 14.08 -14.52
C ILE A 11 73.68 14.06 -15.52
N HIS A 12 72.44 14.12 -15.02
CA HIS A 12 71.44 15.12 -15.45
C HIS A 12 70.33 15.31 -14.41
N CYS A 13 70.24 16.55 -13.92
CA CYS A 13 69.07 17.11 -13.26
C CYS A 13 67.97 17.31 -14.32
N TRP A 14 66.74 16.89 -14.05
CA TRP A 14 65.59 17.31 -14.83
C TRP A 14 64.42 17.69 -13.91
N SER A 15 63.93 18.89 -14.18
CA SER A 15 62.88 19.64 -13.54
C SER A 15 61.48 19.22 -14.00
N GLY A 16 60.50 19.36 -13.11
CA GLY A 16 59.12 19.71 -13.48
C GLY A 16 58.14 18.55 -13.61
N ILE A 17 57.38 18.28 -12.54
CA ILE A 17 56.13 17.53 -12.64
C ILE A 17 54.99 18.54 -12.68
N ASN A 18 54.27 18.54 -13.80
CA ASN A 18 53.16 19.43 -14.12
C ASN A 18 51.85 18.86 -13.53
N LEU A 19 51.16 19.66 -12.71
CA LEU A 19 50.03 19.28 -11.88
C LEU A 19 48.70 19.46 -12.63
N SER A 20 48.48 18.73 -13.72
CA SER A 20 47.18 18.78 -14.42
C SER A 20 46.93 17.52 -15.23
N ASN A 21 46.38 16.47 -14.60
CA ASN A 21 45.68 15.37 -15.30
C ASN A 21 44.92 14.39 -14.36
N TRP A 22 44.36 14.89 -13.25
CA TRP A 22 43.66 14.02 -12.26
C TRP A 22 42.12 14.18 -12.21
N VAL A 23 41.49 14.83 -13.21
CA VAL A 23 40.03 15.09 -13.17
C VAL A 23 39.24 14.40 -14.30
N ARG A 24 39.82 13.48 -15.07
CA ARG A 24 39.11 12.86 -16.22
C ARG A 24 38.87 11.36 -16.16
N LEU A 25 38.91 10.75 -14.98
CA LEU A 25 38.58 9.32 -14.79
C LEU A 25 37.76 9.06 -13.52
N CYS A 26 36.67 9.82 -13.31
CA CYS A 26 35.66 9.48 -12.29
C CYS A 26 34.20 9.73 -12.71
N THR A 27 33.91 10.15 -13.94
CA THR A 27 32.54 10.55 -14.35
C THR A 27 31.85 9.56 -15.29
N LEU A 28 32.23 8.28 -15.28
CA LEU A 28 31.61 7.26 -16.16
C LEU A 28 31.29 5.92 -15.47
N SER A 29 31.26 5.91 -14.13
CA SER A 29 30.88 4.72 -13.34
C SER A 29 29.72 4.95 -12.37
N LEU A 30 29.17 6.17 -12.30
CA LEU A 30 28.03 6.50 -11.43
C LEU A 30 26.69 6.68 -12.20
N ALA A 31 26.60 6.17 -13.43
CA ALA A 31 25.38 6.25 -14.25
C ALA A 31 24.70 4.88 -14.48
N LEU A 32 25.27 3.78 -13.95
CA LEU A 32 24.79 2.42 -14.23
C LEU A 32 24.25 1.66 -13.02
N VAL A 33 24.17 2.30 -11.85
CA VAL A 33 23.65 1.67 -10.62
C VAL A 33 22.22 2.13 -10.27
N PHE A 34 21.65 3.11 -10.97
CA PHE A 34 20.32 3.65 -10.65
C PHE A 34 19.16 3.04 -11.47
N CYS A 35 19.39 2.02 -12.29
CA CYS A 35 18.38 1.45 -13.20
C CYS A 35 17.99 0.01 -12.87
N CYS A 36 18.01 -0.37 -11.59
CA CYS A 36 17.44 -1.63 -11.11
C CYS A 36 16.67 -1.40 -9.81
N LEU A 37 15.75 -0.44 -9.80
CA LEU A 37 14.62 -0.53 -8.89
C LEU A 37 13.73 -1.67 -9.43
N PRO A 38 13.56 -2.79 -8.71
CA PRO A 38 12.54 -3.75 -9.09
C PRO A 38 11.20 -3.03 -9.10
N LEU A 39 10.63 -2.85 -10.29
CA LEU A 39 9.24 -2.47 -10.44
C LEU A 39 8.44 -3.61 -9.79
N ARG A 40 7.92 -3.38 -8.59
CA ARG A 40 6.96 -4.30 -8.00
C ARG A 40 5.70 -4.21 -8.85
N THR A 41 5.57 -5.10 -9.82
CA THR A 41 4.27 -5.45 -10.38
C THR A 41 3.54 -6.18 -9.26
N ALA A 42 2.86 -5.42 -8.40
CA ALA A 42 1.82 -5.98 -7.55
C ALA A 42 0.78 -6.58 -8.50
N GLY A 43 0.80 -7.90 -8.67
CA GLY A 43 -0.27 -8.58 -9.37
C GLY A 43 -1.56 -8.27 -8.62
N LEU A 44 -2.54 -7.70 -9.31
CA LEU A 44 -3.88 -7.40 -8.82
C LEU A 44 -4.65 -8.71 -8.57
N ALA A 45 -4.16 -9.56 -7.66
CA ALA A 45 -4.97 -10.65 -7.17
C ALA A 45 -6.15 -10.01 -6.42
N PRO A 46 -7.40 -10.32 -6.81
CA PRO A 46 -8.56 -9.75 -6.13
C PRO A 46 -8.51 -10.15 -4.64
N PRO A 47 -8.92 -9.26 -3.72
CA PRO A 47 -8.96 -9.60 -2.32
C PRO A 47 -9.81 -10.86 -2.08
N PRO A 48 -9.50 -11.68 -1.07
CA PRO A 48 -10.25 -12.89 -0.75
C PRO A 48 -11.59 -12.52 -0.10
N VAL A 49 -12.50 -12.00 -0.91
CA VAL A 49 -13.82 -11.52 -0.48
C VAL A 49 -14.84 -12.64 -0.44
N MET A 50 -15.59 -12.73 0.66
CA MET A 50 -16.73 -13.64 0.74
C MET A 50 -17.88 -13.11 -0.12
N LEU A 51 -18.50 -13.98 -0.93
CA LEU A 51 -19.67 -13.66 -1.74
C LEU A 51 -20.94 -14.14 -1.04
N ALA A 52 -21.98 -13.30 -1.06
CA ALA A 52 -23.29 -13.66 -0.53
C ALA A 52 -24.09 -14.51 -1.54
N ASN A 53 -24.81 -15.51 -1.03
CA ASN A 53 -25.82 -16.25 -1.77
C ASN A 53 -27.20 -15.59 -1.60
N VAL A 54 -28.10 -15.81 -2.57
CA VAL A 54 -29.50 -15.38 -2.46
C VAL A 54 -30.22 -16.28 -1.47
N PHE A 55 -30.89 -15.70 -0.47
CA PHE A 55 -31.72 -16.42 0.49
C PHE A 55 -32.92 -17.07 -0.20
N ARG A 56 -33.16 -18.36 0.04
CA ARG A 56 -34.24 -19.16 -0.58
C ARG A 56 -35.29 -19.67 0.42
N GLY A 57 -35.19 -19.31 1.70
CA GLY A 57 -36.13 -19.77 2.73
C GLY A 57 -35.91 -21.21 3.21
N ASP A 58 -34.83 -21.84 2.78
CA ASP A 58 -34.46 -23.24 3.06
C ASP A 58 -33.47 -23.39 4.24
N VAL A 59 -33.26 -22.33 5.01
CA VAL A 59 -32.35 -22.31 6.17
C VAL A 59 -33.05 -21.85 7.44
N THR A 60 -32.58 -22.34 8.58
CA THR A 60 -33.06 -21.93 9.90
C THR A 60 -32.43 -20.59 10.28
N LEU A 61 -33.20 -19.50 10.24
CA LEU A 61 -32.69 -18.14 10.50
C LEU A 61 -32.06 -17.97 11.90
N ALA A 62 -32.43 -18.79 12.89
CA ALA A 62 -31.84 -18.76 14.22
C ALA A 62 -30.34 -19.08 14.24
N ASP A 63 -29.82 -19.74 13.20
CA ASP A 63 -28.41 -20.10 13.08
C ASP A 63 -27.58 -19.00 12.39
N TYR A 64 -28.18 -17.86 12.04
CA TYR A 64 -27.57 -16.80 11.25
C TYR A 64 -27.55 -15.46 11.98
N TRP A 65 -26.46 -14.72 11.76
CA TRP A 65 -26.42 -13.29 12.03
C TRP A 65 -27.08 -12.53 10.87
N VAL A 66 -27.90 -11.54 11.21
CA VAL A 66 -28.59 -10.70 10.23
C VAL A 66 -28.14 -9.27 10.44
N SER A 67 -27.68 -8.63 9.37
CA SER A 67 -27.32 -7.22 9.34
C SER A 67 -28.07 -6.52 8.21
N GLU A 68 -28.14 -5.19 8.31
CA GLU A 68 -28.55 -4.39 7.17
C GLU A 68 -27.59 -4.61 6.00
N LYS A 69 -28.14 -4.68 4.79
CA LYS A 69 -27.34 -4.64 3.57
C LYS A 69 -27.20 -3.18 3.12
N PHE A 70 -26.03 -2.60 3.32
CA PHE A 70 -25.71 -1.28 2.78
C PHE A 70 -25.73 -1.27 1.23
N ASP A 71 -26.01 -0.09 0.68
CA ASP A 71 -26.07 0.21 -0.76
C ASP A 71 -24.93 1.15 -1.16
N GLY A 72 -23.70 0.73 -0.89
CA GLY A 72 -22.47 1.46 -1.18
C GLY A 72 -21.55 0.74 -2.15
N MET A 73 -20.26 1.09 -2.08
CA MET A 73 -19.21 0.44 -2.86
C MET A 73 -18.35 -0.41 -1.92
N ARG A 74 -18.27 -1.72 -2.19
CA ARG A 74 -17.41 -2.61 -1.40
C ARG A 74 -15.96 -2.10 -1.40
N GLY A 75 -15.40 -1.95 -0.19
CA GLY A 75 -14.03 -1.56 0.08
C GLY A 75 -13.34 -2.62 0.92
N TYR A 76 -12.12 -2.97 0.55
CA TYR A 76 -11.28 -3.90 1.27
C TYR A 76 -10.05 -3.14 1.75
N TRP A 77 -9.87 -3.02 3.05
CA TRP A 77 -8.62 -2.55 3.62
C TRP A 77 -7.68 -3.75 3.72
N ASP A 78 -6.50 -3.69 3.11
CA ASP A 78 -5.54 -4.80 3.15
C ASP A 78 -4.55 -4.72 4.33
N GLY A 79 -4.65 -3.65 5.13
CA GLY A 79 -3.69 -3.30 6.18
C GLY A 79 -2.86 -2.06 5.85
N GLU A 80 -2.85 -1.62 4.59
CA GLU A 80 -2.07 -0.48 4.11
C GLU A 80 -2.87 0.44 3.17
N GLU A 81 -3.70 -0.13 2.29
CA GLU A 81 -4.44 0.56 1.25
C GLU A 81 -5.90 0.10 1.19
N LEU A 82 -6.79 0.98 0.70
CA LEU A 82 -8.16 0.62 0.37
C LEU A 82 -8.23 0.12 -1.08
N LEU A 83 -8.83 -1.05 -1.26
CA LEU A 83 -8.97 -1.75 -2.53
C LEU A 83 -10.44 -1.95 -2.87
N THR A 84 -10.75 -1.94 -4.17
CA THR A 84 -12.05 -2.40 -4.65
C THR A 84 -12.16 -3.92 -4.57
N ARG A 85 -13.37 -4.44 -4.79
CA ARG A 85 -13.60 -5.89 -4.93
C ARG A 85 -12.67 -6.58 -5.94
N ASN A 86 -12.21 -5.87 -6.98
CA ASN A 86 -11.35 -6.43 -8.01
C ASN A 86 -9.86 -6.19 -7.73
N GLY A 87 -9.51 -5.62 -6.58
CA GLY A 87 -8.13 -5.32 -6.18
C GLY A 87 -7.59 -3.97 -6.68
N GLU A 88 -8.40 -3.15 -7.35
CA GLU A 88 -7.97 -1.82 -7.77
C GLU A 88 -7.83 -0.88 -6.57
N HIS A 89 -6.78 -0.06 -6.54
CA HIS A 89 -6.59 0.94 -5.49
C HIS A 89 -7.67 2.03 -5.50
N ILE A 90 -8.16 2.38 -4.32
CA ILE A 90 -9.10 3.48 -4.03
C ILE A 90 -8.29 4.64 -3.43
N GLU A 91 -8.25 5.77 -4.13
CA GLU A 91 -7.53 6.96 -3.68
C GLU A 91 -8.31 7.68 -2.57
N ALA A 92 -8.09 7.25 -1.32
CA ALA A 92 -8.66 7.89 -0.14
C ALA A 92 -7.79 9.05 0.36
N PRO A 93 -8.36 10.14 0.90
CA PRO A 93 -7.59 11.12 1.66
C PRO A 93 -6.84 10.43 2.80
N VAL A 94 -5.60 10.85 3.07
CA VAL A 94 -4.74 10.25 4.11
C VAL A 94 -5.43 10.19 5.47
N TRP A 95 -6.24 11.21 5.81
CA TRP A 95 -6.94 11.24 7.09
C TRP A 95 -8.00 10.15 7.24
N PHE A 96 -8.55 9.61 6.15
CA PHE A 96 -9.65 8.65 6.18
C PHE A 96 -9.23 7.30 6.76
N THR A 97 -8.00 6.86 6.44
CA THR A 97 -7.42 5.58 6.92
C THR A 97 -6.31 5.77 7.95
N ALA A 98 -6.03 7.02 8.35
CA ALA A 98 -4.95 7.32 9.29
C ALA A 98 -5.14 6.56 10.61
N GLY A 99 -4.12 5.81 11.04
CA GLY A 99 -4.17 5.08 12.31
C GLY A 99 -4.99 3.78 12.29
N TRP A 100 -5.50 3.36 11.12
CA TRP A 100 -6.11 2.05 10.99
C TRP A 100 -5.08 0.93 11.23
N PRO A 101 -5.51 -0.21 11.80
CA PRO A 101 -4.62 -1.33 12.08
C PRO A 101 -4.14 -1.99 10.79
N LYS A 102 -2.93 -2.56 10.83
CA LYS A 102 -2.37 -3.37 9.72
C LYS A 102 -2.96 -4.77 9.65
N ILE A 103 -4.29 -4.86 9.67
CA ILE A 103 -5.05 -6.10 9.56
C ILE A 103 -6.11 -5.91 8.48
N PRO A 104 -6.36 -6.92 7.63
CA PRO A 104 -7.38 -6.78 6.60
C PRO A 104 -8.79 -6.60 7.16
N LEU A 105 -9.58 -5.70 6.57
CA LEU A 105 -10.99 -5.44 6.90
C LEU A 105 -11.83 -5.47 5.62
N ASP A 106 -13.00 -6.11 5.68
CA ASP A 106 -13.95 -6.14 4.58
C ASP A 106 -15.19 -5.32 4.95
N GLY A 107 -15.57 -4.39 4.08
CA GLY A 107 -16.61 -3.43 4.37
C GLY A 107 -17.18 -2.75 3.14
N GLU A 108 -18.03 -1.76 3.39
CA GLU A 108 -18.71 -0.99 2.35
C GLU A 108 -18.49 0.50 2.57
N LEU A 109 -17.99 1.20 1.56
CA LEU A 109 -17.98 2.67 1.52
C LEU A 109 -19.41 3.13 1.23
N TRP A 110 -20.05 3.74 2.23
CA TRP A 110 -21.46 4.06 2.23
C TRP A 110 -21.70 5.55 2.51
N ALA A 111 -22.65 6.16 1.80
CA ALA A 111 -22.91 7.60 1.84
C ALA A 111 -24.31 7.95 2.37
N GLY A 112 -24.99 7.00 3.03
CA GLY A 112 -26.42 7.10 3.36
C GLY A 112 -27.31 6.32 2.39
N HIS A 113 -28.54 6.02 2.82
CA HIS A 113 -29.52 5.31 1.98
C HIS A 113 -29.82 6.07 0.68
N GLY A 114 -29.88 5.34 -0.44
CA GLY A 114 -30.18 5.93 -1.74
C GLY A 114 -29.04 6.78 -2.31
N GLN A 115 -27.85 6.74 -1.68
CA GLN A 115 -26.67 7.50 -2.09
C GLN A 115 -25.60 6.63 -2.74
N PHE A 116 -25.96 5.45 -3.25
CA PHE A 116 -25.06 4.53 -3.97
C PHE A 116 -24.21 5.25 -5.04
N SER A 117 -24.84 6.03 -5.93
CA SER A 117 -24.11 6.76 -6.98
C SER A 117 -23.10 7.75 -6.41
N ARG A 118 -23.38 8.34 -5.25
CA ARG A 118 -22.47 9.26 -4.55
C ARG A 118 -21.28 8.51 -3.98
N ALA A 119 -21.52 7.37 -3.32
CA ALA A 119 -20.46 6.52 -2.78
C ALA A 119 -19.50 6.06 -3.90
N VAL A 120 -20.05 5.52 -4.99
CA VAL A 120 -19.26 5.05 -6.13
C VAL A 120 -18.49 6.19 -6.81
N SER A 121 -19.15 7.33 -7.08
CA SER A 121 -18.48 8.44 -7.76
C SER A 121 -17.38 9.08 -6.91
N THR A 122 -17.54 9.10 -5.57
CA THR A 122 -16.52 9.59 -4.64
C THR A 122 -15.32 8.64 -4.62
N ALA A 123 -15.55 7.34 -4.42
CA ALA A 123 -14.49 6.34 -4.28
C ALA A 123 -13.71 6.07 -5.58
N ARG A 124 -14.31 6.28 -6.76
CA ARG A 124 -13.64 6.05 -8.05
C ARG A 124 -12.80 7.24 -8.56
N LYS A 125 -12.82 8.38 -7.88
CA LYS A 125 -11.99 9.53 -8.26
C LYS A 125 -10.51 9.21 -8.04
N LYS A 126 -9.67 9.58 -9.01
CA LYS A 126 -8.21 9.45 -8.90
C LYS A 126 -7.55 10.55 -8.08
N ILE A 127 -8.24 11.67 -7.89
CA ILE A 127 -7.84 12.72 -6.97
C ILE A 127 -8.96 12.82 -5.93
N PRO A 128 -8.69 12.49 -4.65
CA PRO A 128 -9.74 12.47 -3.64
C PRO A 128 -10.31 13.87 -3.42
N ASP A 129 -11.63 13.93 -3.35
CA ASP A 129 -12.36 15.14 -2.97
C ASP A 129 -12.66 15.10 -1.47
N GLU A 130 -11.88 15.85 -0.71
CA GLU A 130 -11.96 16.02 0.74
C GLU A 130 -13.40 16.21 1.27
N ALA A 131 -14.21 17.03 0.60
CA ALA A 131 -15.56 17.32 1.05
C ALA A 131 -16.50 16.14 0.78
N GLN A 132 -16.31 15.45 -0.35
CA GLN A 132 -17.08 14.25 -0.69
C GLN A 132 -16.78 13.08 0.26
N TRP A 133 -15.50 12.88 0.59
CA TRP A 133 -15.06 11.82 1.50
C TRP A 133 -15.58 11.98 2.94
N ARG A 134 -15.85 13.22 3.40
CA ARG A 134 -16.46 13.47 4.71
C ARG A 134 -17.89 12.95 4.86
N MET A 135 -18.53 12.56 3.76
CA MET A 135 -19.87 11.96 3.78
C MET A 135 -19.84 10.44 3.66
N LEU A 136 -18.66 9.85 3.46
CA LEU A 136 -18.52 8.40 3.42
C LEU A 136 -18.28 7.87 4.82
N HIS A 137 -18.93 6.76 5.10
CA HIS A 137 -18.61 5.85 6.20
C HIS A 137 -18.03 4.56 5.62
N PHE A 138 -17.11 3.93 6.33
CA PHE A 138 -16.67 2.58 6.06
C PHE A 138 -17.42 1.63 7.02
N MET A 139 -18.41 0.94 6.48
CA MET A 139 -19.27 -0.01 7.19
C MET A 139 -18.62 -1.40 7.12
N VAL A 140 -17.87 -1.77 8.15
CA VAL A 140 -17.07 -2.99 8.22
C VAL A 140 -17.92 -4.15 8.70
N PHE A 141 -17.97 -5.24 7.95
CA PHE A 141 -18.82 -6.39 8.27
C PHE A 141 -18.04 -7.70 8.47
N ASP A 142 -16.74 -7.74 8.13
CA ASP A 142 -15.91 -8.93 8.39
C ASP A 142 -14.43 -8.61 8.65
N LEU A 143 -13.76 -9.55 9.31
CA LEU A 143 -12.33 -9.55 9.64
C LEU A 143 -11.67 -10.76 8.96
N PRO A 144 -11.40 -10.72 7.64
CA PRO A 144 -11.11 -11.91 6.83
C PRO A 144 -9.81 -12.64 7.21
N ALA A 145 -8.88 -11.98 7.88
CA ALA A 145 -7.64 -12.61 8.37
C ALA A 145 -7.82 -13.39 9.68
N HIS A 146 -8.97 -13.26 10.36
CA HIS A 146 -9.21 -13.96 11.62
C HIS A 146 -9.58 -15.44 11.37
N PRO A 147 -8.90 -16.41 12.00
CA PRO A 147 -9.03 -17.84 11.66
C PRO A 147 -10.33 -18.49 12.15
N GLY A 148 -11.04 -17.83 13.07
CA GLY A 148 -12.29 -18.32 13.66
C GLY A 148 -13.51 -18.26 12.74
N ASN A 149 -14.61 -18.85 13.22
CA ASN A 149 -15.92 -18.75 12.59
C ASN A 149 -16.48 -17.32 12.66
N TYR A 150 -17.55 -17.03 11.93
CA TYR A 150 -18.09 -15.67 11.83
C TYR A 150 -18.46 -15.07 13.20
N SER A 151 -19.01 -15.84 14.14
CA SER A 151 -19.33 -15.35 15.49
C SER A 151 -18.08 -14.88 16.25
N GLU A 152 -16.98 -15.63 16.15
CA GLU A 152 -15.70 -15.25 16.75
C GLU A 152 -15.10 -14.02 16.05
N ARG A 153 -15.18 -13.97 14.72
CA ARG A 153 -14.72 -12.80 13.93
C ARG A 153 -15.52 -11.55 14.27
N ASN A 154 -16.84 -11.67 14.44
CA ASN A 154 -17.74 -10.58 14.77
C ASN A 154 -17.39 -9.94 16.12
N VAL A 155 -17.11 -10.77 17.14
CA VAL A 155 -16.66 -10.29 18.45
C VAL A 155 -15.30 -9.59 18.36
N ALA A 156 -14.35 -10.16 17.62
CA ALA A 156 -13.04 -9.54 17.41
C ALA A 156 -13.15 -8.20 16.64
N LEU A 157 -14.02 -8.14 15.64
CA LEU A 157 -14.25 -6.95 14.81
C LEU A 157 -14.75 -5.76 15.65
N GLN A 158 -15.63 -5.99 16.62
CA GLN A 158 -16.10 -4.93 17.53
C GLN A 158 -14.94 -4.26 18.29
N SER A 159 -13.96 -5.07 18.73
CA SER A 159 -12.77 -4.54 19.42
C SER A 159 -11.87 -3.75 18.46
N VAL A 160 -11.75 -4.20 17.21
CA VAL A 160 -10.99 -3.50 16.16
C VAL A 160 -11.62 -2.14 15.84
N ILE A 161 -12.93 -2.08 15.65
CA ILE A 161 -13.64 -0.83 15.36
C ILE A 161 -13.52 0.14 16.54
N ALA A 162 -13.65 -0.36 17.77
CA ALA A 162 -13.46 0.45 18.96
C ALA A 162 -12.02 1.02 19.06
N GLN A 163 -11.01 0.23 18.67
CA GLN A 163 -9.62 0.69 18.61
C GLN A 163 -9.40 1.75 17.52
N ILE A 164 -10.03 1.60 16.35
CA ILE A 164 -9.98 2.61 15.28
C ILE A 164 -10.56 3.93 15.80
N GLY A 165 -11.71 3.89 16.48
CA GLY A 165 -12.25 5.03 17.21
C GLY A 165 -12.60 6.25 16.35
N GLN A 166 -12.69 6.09 15.02
CA GLN A 166 -13.00 7.16 14.09
C GLN A 166 -14.49 7.22 13.79
N PRO A 167 -15.10 8.41 13.72
CA PRO A 167 -16.55 8.57 13.62
C PRO A 167 -17.13 8.21 12.25
N TRP A 168 -16.31 7.82 11.28
CA TRP A 168 -16.73 7.33 9.97
C TRP A 168 -16.50 5.83 9.78
N VAL A 169 -16.09 5.10 10.82
CA VAL A 169 -15.89 3.65 10.77
C VAL A 169 -16.87 2.98 11.72
N HIS A 170 -17.73 2.13 11.17
CA HIS A 170 -18.81 1.46 11.91
C HIS A 170 -18.97 0.03 11.43
N GLN A 171 -19.82 -0.73 12.13
CA GLN A 171 -20.31 -2.03 11.71
C GLN A 171 -21.74 -1.91 11.20
#